data_AF-A0A2G6QKM6-F1
#
_entry.id   AF-A0A2G6QKM6-F1
#
_cell.length_a   1.000
_cell.length_b   1.000
_cell.length_c   1.000
_cell.angle_alpha   90.00
_cell.angle_beta   90.00
_cell.angle_gamma   90.00
#
_symmetry.space_group_name_H-M   'P 1'
#
loop_
_entity.id
_entity.type
_entity.pdbx_description
1 polymer ?
#
loop_
_entity_poly.entity_id
_entity_poly.type
_entity_poly.pdbx_seq_one_letter_code
_entity_poly.pdbx_strand_id
1 'polypeptide(L)'
;LLMKDWRRGRATKTLLQAISDAYVAIFALLVVGAMIISAIVQAQTAVAGCNSPSCVAGRGLVPWAALAGALAFTLAASLIFGPVLASTAEGFWLMDAPIERRRLLARRLWLAIGAGMVLGIIFGAVVAALTGSSPIAVVAWALGTGFGSAGLISIAALEQTYERRWLLRTVQWLIGLSGIAALLVVVSTAANWFSIQGLDALGPELAWVVAGVGVGLMVIAGVLAYRNLNNIRRQRLTSGGSLLSGMRGAMFALDFGLVRDILVESEAANRGHVRATRGVGKGLAALIMRDVQRLWRYPRPLLFWLISMVVPYAISALGLAILNAPLSAAVLMTALIP
;
A
#
# COMPACT_ATOMS: atom_id res chain seq x y z
N LEU A 1 -8.95 4.73 -49.98
CA LEU A 1 -9.15 5.62 -48.81
C LEU A 1 -8.97 4.86 -47.48
N LEU A 2 -9.60 3.69 -47.31
CA LEU A 2 -9.50 2.82 -46.11
C LEU A 2 -8.09 2.50 -45.57
N MET A 3 -7.08 2.26 -46.42
CA MET A 3 -5.72 1.92 -45.96
C MET A 3 -4.96 3.10 -45.33
N LYS A 4 -5.24 4.33 -45.77
CA LYS A 4 -4.61 5.56 -45.25
C LYS A 4 -5.18 5.92 -43.88
N ASP A 5 -6.48 5.69 -43.70
CA ASP A 5 -7.19 5.89 -42.43
C ASP A 5 -6.80 4.82 -41.42
N TRP A 6 -6.53 3.57 -41.84
CA TRP A 6 -6.01 2.52 -40.96
C TRP A 6 -4.57 2.80 -40.46
N ARG A 7 -3.73 3.42 -41.30
CA ARG A 7 -2.37 3.86 -40.91
C ARG A 7 -2.38 5.12 -40.03
N ARG A 8 -3.30 6.06 -40.25
CA ARG A 8 -3.42 7.29 -39.44
C ARG A 8 -4.26 7.12 -38.17
N GLY A 9 -5.15 6.13 -38.11
CA GLY A 9 -6.04 5.88 -36.98
C GLY A 9 -5.36 5.45 -35.67
N ARG A 10 -4.06 5.10 -35.70
CA ARG A 10 -3.28 4.82 -34.48
C ARG A 10 -2.55 6.03 -33.91
N ALA A 11 -2.44 7.12 -34.67
CA ALA A 11 -1.92 8.39 -34.18
C ALA A 11 -3.11 9.20 -33.65
N THR A 12 -3.62 8.81 -32.47
CA THR A 12 -4.85 9.37 -31.90
C THR A 12 -4.69 10.79 -31.34
N LYS A 13 -3.48 11.36 -31.36
CA LYS A 13 -3.19 12.70 -30.84
C LYS A 13 -2.54 13.58 -31.90
N THR A 14 -3.06 14.79 -32.09
CA THR A 14 -2.36 15.83 -32.86
C THR A 14 -1.16 16.34 -32.05
N LEU A 15 -0.14 16.87 -32.72
CA LEU A 15 1.06 17.42 -32.04
C LEU A 15 0.67 18.46 -30.97
N LEU A 16 -0.33 19.28 -31.26
CA LEU A 16 -0.85 20.28 -30.34
C LEU A 16 -1.50 19.66 -29.09
N GLN A 17 -2.25 18.57 -29.25
CA GLN A 17 -2.81 17.82 -28.11
C GLN A 17 -1.69 17.18 -27.28
N ALA A 18 -0.65 16.62 -27.92
CA ALA A 18 0.49 16.07 -27.20
C ALA A 18 1.26 17.15 -26.42
N ILE A 19 1.43 18.35 -26.98
CA ILE A 19 2.04 19.50 -26.29
C ILE A 19 1.17 19.99 -25.14
N SER A 20 -0.15 20.07 -25.34
CA SER A 20 -1.09 20.44 -24.26
C SER A 20 -1.04 19.42 -23.11
N ASP A 21 -1.05 18.13 -23.42
CA ASP A 21 -0.92 17.07 -22.41
C ASP A 21 0.42 17.16 -21.66
N ALA A 22 1.51 17.42 -22.38
CA ALA A 22 2.83 17.60 -21.79
C ALA A 22 2.88 18.85 -20.88
N TYR A 23 2.29 19.96 -21.30
CA TYR A 23 2.16 21.17 -20.49
C TYR A 23 1.38 20.91 -19.22
N VAL A 24 0.20 20.29 -19.31
CA VAL A 24 -0.61 19.94 -18.14
C VAL A 24 0.15 19.00 -17.21
N ALA A 25 0.88 18.02 -17.75
CA ALA A 25 1.68 17.09 -16.95
C ALA A 25 2.83 17.80 -16.21
N ILE A 26 3.56 18.70 -16.88
CA ILE A 26 4.64 19.49 -16.27
C ILE A 26 4.07 20.44 -15.22
N PHE A 27 2.99 21.15 -15.54
CA PHE A 27 2.33 22.06 -14.62
C PHE A 27 1.83 21.32 -13.37
N ALA A 28 1.16 20.19 -13.54
CA ALA A 28 0.73 19.34 -12.43
C ALA A 28 1.92 18.84 -11.60
N LEU A 29 3.01 18.41 -12.24
CA LEU A 29 4.23 17.99 -11.55
C LEU A 29 4.84 19.13 -10.73
N LEU A 30 4.89 20.35 -11.27
CA LEU A 30 5.41 21.53 -10.57
C LEU A 30 4.52 21.93 -9.39
N VAL A 31 3.20 21.99 -9.58
CA VAL A 31 2.25 22.36 -8.51
C VAL A 31 2.26 21.31 -7.39
N VAL A 32 2.16 20.03 -7.73
CA VAL A 32 2.21 18.94 -6.74
C VAL A 32 3.59 18.90 -6.07
N GLY A 33 4.66 19.09 -6.82
CA GLY A 33 6.02 19.18 -6.28
C GLY A 33 6.17 20.33 -5.28
N ALA A 34 5.68 21.53 -5.62
CA ALA A 34 5.70 22.68 -4.72
C ALA A 34 4.86 22.45 -3.45
N MET A 35 3.70 21.82 -3.57
CA MET A 35 2.87 21.44 -2.41
C MET A 35 3.60 20.45 -1.49
N ILE A 36 4.25 19.44 -2.05
CA ILE A 36 5.03 18.46 -1.28
C ILE A 36 6.20 19.14 -0.58
N ILE A 37 6.97 19.98 -1.28
CA ILE A 37 8.09 20.73 -0.68
C ILE A 37 7.60 21.66 0.44
N SER A 38 6.50 22.38 0.22
CA SER A 38 5.92 23.25 1.24
C SER A 38 5.47 22.46 2.47
N ALA A 39 4.82 21.31 2.28
CA ALA A 39 4.45 20.41 3.37
C ALA A 39 5.68 19.88 4.15
N ILE A 40 6.76 19.54 3.44
CA ILE A 40 8.03 19.11 4.05
C ILE A 40 8.64 20.23 4.90
N VAL A 41 8.73 21.45 4.35
CA VAL A 41 9.29 22.60 5.07
C VAL A 41 8.45 22.94 6.30
N GLN A 42 7.12 22.93 6.19
CA GLN A 42 6.23 23.16 7.33
C GLN A 42 6.32 22.06 8.39
N ALA A 43 6.44 20.79 7.98
CA ALA A 43 6.68 19.70 8.90
C ALA A 43 8.01 19.90 9.65
N GLN A 44 9.06 20.31 8.95
CA GLN A 44 10.37 20.58 9.55
C GLN A 44 10.34 21.78 10.51
N THR A 45 9.62 22.86 10.21
CA THR A 45 9.52 24.01 11.13
C THR A 45 8.71 23.68 12.37
N ALA A 46 7.60 22.92 12.23
CA ALA A 46 6.85 22.39 13.37
C ALA A 46 7.73 21.45 14.23
N VAL A 47 8.59 20.67 13.58
CA VAL A 47 9.57 19.80 14.24
C VAL A 47 10.68 20.63 14.91
N ALA A 48 11.18 21.71 14.32
CA ALA A 48 12.21 22.53 14.95
C ALA A 48 11.75 23.21 16.26
N GLY A 49 10.45 23.51 16.40
CA GLY A 49 9.88 24.19 17.57
C GLY A 49 9.62 23.32 18.81
N CYS A 50 9.79 22.00 18.72
CA CYS A 50 9.38 21.09 19.80
C CYS A 50 10.57 20.66 20.66
N ASN A 51 10.64 21.21 21.87
CA ASN A 51 11.73 20.95 22.83
C ASN A 51 11.28 20.13 24.05
N SER A 52 10.01 19.72 24.13
CA SER A 52 9.54 18.89 25.25
C SER A 52 10.03 17.44 25.11
N PRO A 53 10.41 16.76 26.21
CA PRO A 53 10.89 15.38 26.16
C PRO A 53 9.91 14.41 25.49
N SER A 54 8.62 14.60 25.74
CA SER A 54 7.52 13.80 25.16
C SER A 54 7.45 13.94 23.63
N CYS A 55 7.79 15.12 23.10
CA CYS A 55 7.79 15.37 21.66
C CYS A 55 9.02 14.78 20.96
N VAL A 56 10.18 14.81 21.62
CA VAL A 56 11.39 14.16 21.11
C VAL A 56 11.20 12.64 21.05
N ALA A 57 10.65 12.04 22.11
CA ALA A 57 10.32 10.61 22.14
C ALA A 57 9.27 10.22 21.09
N GLY A 58 8.24 11.07 20.87
CA GLY A 58 7.24 10.85 19.83
C GLY A 58 7.84 10.76 18.42
N ARG A 59 8.91 11.52 18.13
CA ARG A 59 9.57 11.51 16.81
C ARG A 59 10.32 10.23 16.50
N GLY A 60 10.99 9.64 17.50
CA GLY A 60 11.74 8.40 17.32
C GLY A 60 10.85 7.23 16.91
N LEU A 61 9.56 7.32 17.23
CA LEU A 61 8.55 6.29 16.95
C LEU A 61 7.80 6.47 15.62
N VAL A 62 7.85 7.65 15.00
CA VAL A 62 7.19 7.89 13.69
C VAL A 62 7.74 6.98 12.57
N PRO A 63 9.08 6.79 12.43
CA PRO A 63 9.63 5.89 11.41
C PRO A 63 9.16 4.43 11.56
N TRP A 64 8.87 3.98 12.78
CA TRP A 64 8.30 2.65 13.04
C TRP A 64 6.90 2.50 12.46
N ALA A 65 6.03 3.47 12.77
CA ALA A 65 4.67 3.49 12.24
C ALA A 65 4.67 3.57 10.70
N ALA A 66 5.57 4.38 10.14
CA ALA A 66 5.74 4.49 8.70
C ALA A 66 6.27 3.19 8.06
N LEU A 67 7.24 2.53 8.69
CA LEU A 67 7.75 1.24 8.21
C LEU A 67 6.63 0.19 8.21
N ALA A 68 5.91 0.04 9.32
CA ALA A 68 4.80 -0.91 9.40
C ALA A 68 3.70 -0.59 8.38
N GLY A 69 3.36 0.70 8.21
CA GLY A 69 2.41 1.16 7.20
C GLY A 69 2.84 0.82 5.77
N ALA A 70 4.11 1.07 5.43
CA ALA A 70 4.67 0.74 4.12
C ALA A 70 4.65 -0.77 3.84
N LEU A 71 5.05 -1.59 4.81
CA LEU A 71 5.03 -3.04 4.70
C LEU A 71 3.60 -3.61 4.59
N ALA A 72 2.66 -3.06 5.37
CA ALA A 72 1.24 -3.45 5.28
C ALA A 72 0.65 -3.07 3.91
N PHE A 73 0.94 -1.87 3.42
CA PHE A 73 0.47 -1.38 2.13
C PHE A 73 1.04 -2.21 0.97
N THR A 74 2.32 -2.55 1.01
CA THR A 74 2.96 -3.37 -0.04
C THR A 74 2.36 -4.78 -0.10
N LEU A 75 2.05 -5.40 1.04
CA LEU A 75 1.30 -6.66 1.07
C LEU A 75 -0.13 -6.51 0.58
N ALA A 76 -0.85 -5.47 1.00
CA ALA A 76 -2.22 -5.22 0.55
C ALA A 76 -2.27 -5.10 -0.98
N ALA A 77 -1.40 -4.26 -1.56
CA ALA A 77 -1.29 -4.10 -3.00
C ALA A 77 -0.92 -5.43 -3.69
N SER A 78 0.03 -6.18 -3.13
CA SER A 78 0.45 -7.48 -3.67
C SER A 78 -0.67 -8.53 -3.61
N LEU A 79 -1.53 -8.49 -2.60
CA LEU A 79 -2.67 -9.41 -2.44
C LEU A 79 -3.83 -9.11 -3.37
N ILE A 80 -4.08 -7.82 -3.65
CA ILE A 80 -5.16 -7.36 -4.52
C ILE A 80 -4.83 -7.66 -5.97
N PHE A 81 -3.67 -7.18 -6.43
CA PHE A 81 -3.30 -7.31 -7.83
C PHE A 81 -2.62 -8.67 -8.10
N GLY A 82 -1.74 -9.10 -7.20
CA GLY A 82 -0.69 -10.06 -7.51
C GLY A 82 0.56 -9.32 -8.02
N PRO A 83 1.77 -9.61 -7.53
CA PRO A 83 2.97 -8.89 -7.95
C PRO A 83 3.37 -9.17 -9.41
N VAL A 84 2.97 -10.32 -9.97
CA VAL A 84 3.19 -10.65 -11.38
C VAL A 84 1.84 -10.60 -12.12
N LEU A 85 1.72 -9.62 -13.03
CA LEU A 85 0.49 -9.30 -13.75
C LEU A 85 0.69 -9.41 -15.26
N ALA A 86 -0.29 -9.96 -15.97
CA ALA A 86 -0.39 -9.85 -17.42
C ALA A 86 -1.61 -9.00 -17.77
N SER A 87 -1.48 -8.11 -18.76
CA SER A 87 -2.65 -7.38 -19.24
C SER A 87 -3.63 -8.34 -19.91
N THR A 88 -4.91 -7.99 -19.98
CA THR A 88 -5.93 -8.80 -20.67
C THR A 88 -5.57 -9.04 -22.15
N ALA A 89 -4.97 -8.04 -22.80
CA ALA A 89 -4.49 -8.12 -24.17
C ALA A 89 -3.34 -9.14 -24.35
N GLU A 90 -2.41 -9.21 -23.39
CA GLU A 90 -1.31 -10.18 -23.41
C GLU A 90 -1.76 -11.57 -22.94
N GLY A 91 -2.75 -11.62 -22.04
CA GLY A 91 -3.37 -12.84 -21.57
C GLY A 91 -4.00 -13.66 -22.68
N PHE A 92 -4.40 -13.04 -23.79
CA PHE A 92 -4.84 -13.74 -25.00
C PHE A 92 -3.75 -14.60 -25.63
N TRP A 93 -2.49 -14.14 -25.61
CA TRP A 93 -1.33 -14.83 -26.18
C TRP A 93 -0.70 -15.85 -25.23
N LEU A 94 -1.04 -15.80 -23.93
CA LEU A 94 -0.69 -16.86 -22.99
C LEU A 94 -1.58 -18.08 -23.25
N MET A 95 -1.08 -19.00 -24.07
CA MET A 95 -1.65 -20.34 -24.22
C MET A 95 -1.46 -21.11 -22.90
N ASP A 96 -2.45 -21.90 -22.48
CA ASP A 96 -2.36 -22.75 -21.28
C ASP A 96 -1.38 -23.92 -21.45
N ALA A 97 -0.84 -24.11 -22.65
CA ALA A 97 0.21 -25.10 -22.95
C ALA A 97 1.49 -24.91 -22.10
N PRO A 98 2.23 -26.01 -21.82
CA PRO A 98 3.45 -26.00 -21.00
C PRO A 98 4.66 -25.45 -21.80
N ILE A 99 4.58 -24.17 -22.18
CA ILE A 99 5.66 -23.43 -22.84
C ILE A 99 6.42 -22.65 -21.76
N GLU A 100 7.73 -22.45 -21.92
CA GLU A 100 8.51 -21.61 -21.00
C GLU A 100 8.08 -20.13 -21.09
N ARG A 101 7.27 -19.68 -20.11
CA ARG A 101 6.81 -18.28 -19.99
C ARG A 101 7.76 -17.41 -19.16
N ARG A 102 8.77 -18.04 -18.55
CA ARG A 102 9.71 -17.46 -17.61
C ARG A 102 10.35 -16.17 -18.13
N ARG A 103 10.84 -16.12 -19.36
CA ARG A 103 11.51 -14.91 -19.91
C ARG A 103 10.59 -13.70 -19.98
N LEU A 104 9.31 -13.91 -20.30
CA LEU A 104 8.32 -12.84 -20.43
C LEU A 104 7.83 -12.34 -19.07
N LEU A 105 7.67 -13.25 -18.10
CA LEU A 105 7.20 -12.92 -16.75
C LEU A 105 8.32 -12.43 -15.82
N ALA A 106 9.57 -12.85 -16.04
CA ALA A 106 10.71 -12.50 -15.19
C ALA A 106 10.97 -11.00 -15.15
N ARG A 107 10.87 -10.31 -16.29
CA ARG A 107 11.02 -8.85 -16.33
C ARG A 107 10.00 -8.17 -15.42
N ARG A 108 8.76 -8.68 -15.38
CA ARG A 108 7.69 -8.10 -14.54
C ARG A 108 7.92 -8.36 -13.06
N LEU A 109 8.36 -9.57 -12.71
CA LEU A 109 8.74 -9.91 -11.35
C LEU A 109 9.82 -8.95 -10.83
N TRP A 110 10.92 -8.80 -11.57
CA TRP A 110 12.01 -7.93 -11.17
C TRP A 110 11.64 -6.44 -11.19
N LEU A 111 10.78 -6.01 -12.11
CA LEU A 111 10.23 -4.65 -12.11
C LEU A 111 9.36 -4.39 -10.86
N ALA A 112 8.53 -5.36 -10.45
CA ALA A 112 7.71 -5.22 -9.25
C ALA A 112 8.56 -5.17 -7.97
N ILE A 113 9.54 -6.07 -7.84
CA ILE A 113 10.49 -6.09 -6.72
C ILE A 113 11.29 -4.78 -6.69
N GLY A 114 11.86 -4.36 -7.82
CA GLY A 114 12.65 -3.14 -7.93
C GLY A 114 11.82 -1.88 -7.65
N ALA A 115 10.59 -1.78 -8.16
CA ALA A 115 9.70 -0.66 -7.90
C ALA A 115 9.33 -0.58 -6.40
N GLY A 116 8.98 -1.70 -5.77
CA GLY A 116 8.69 -1.74 -4.34
C GLY A 116 9.90 -1.37 -3.48
N MET A 117 11.10 -1.82 -3.88
CA MET A 117 12.34 -1.43 -3.22
C MET A 117 12.59 0.07 -3.30
N VAL A 118 12.55 0.66 -4.51
CA VAL A 118 12.82 2.08 -4.72
C VAL A 118 11.78 2.96 -4.02
N LEU A 119 10.49 2.64 -4.16
CA LEU A 119 9.43 3.38 -3.47
C LEU A 119 9.55 3.26 -1.95
N GLY A 120 9.88 2.07 -1.44
CA GLY A 120 10.15 1.84 -0.03
C GLY A 120 11.33 2.67 0.49
N ILE A 121 12.45 2.68 -0.23
CA ILE A 121 13.64 3.48 0.11
C ILE A 121 13.29 4.96 0.18
N ILE A 122 12.64 5.49 -0.86
CA ILE A 122 12.27 6.90 -0.92
C ILE A 122 11.35 7.25 0.25
N PHE A 123 10.32 6.44 0.50
CA PHE A 123 9.37 6.68 1.58
C PHE A 123 10.03 6.66 2.97
N GLY A 124 10.83 5.63 3.26
CA GLY A 124 11.55 5.51 4.53
C GLY A 124 12.56 6.64 4.74
N ALA A 125 13.30 7.01 3.69
CA ALA A 125 14.25 8.13 3.73
C ALA A 125 13.55 9.47 4.00
N VAL A 126 12.44 9.74 3.29
CA VAL A 126 11.67 10.98 3.46
C VAL A 126 11.11 11.07 4.88
N VAL A 127 10.50 10.01 5.40
CA VAL A 127 9.94 10.03 6.76
C VAL A 127 11.04 10.20 7.80
N ALA A 128 12.16 9.47 7.70
CA ALA A 128 13.25 9.58 8.65
C ALA A 128 13.97 10.94 8.58
N ALA A 129 14.08 11.55 7.40
CA ALA A 129 14.63 12.89 7.24
C ALA A 129 13.68 13.95 7.83
N LEU A 130 12.37 13.79 7.65
CA LEU A 130 11.35 14.69 8.19
C LEU A 130 11.29 14.68 9.72
N THR A 131 11.62 13.55 10.36
CA THR A 131 11.66 13.44 11.82
C THR A 131 12.93 14.00 12.45
N GLY A 132 13.90 14.45 11.65
CA GLY A 132 15.18 15.00 12.12
C GLY A 132 16.17 13.94 12.62
N SER A 133 16.05 12.70 12.12
CA SER A 133 16.93 11.61 12.55
C SER A 133 18.37 11.76 12.03
N SER A 134 19.32 11.09 12.69
CA SER A 134 20.72 11.09 12.27
C SER A 134 20.88 10.50 10.85
N PRO A 135 21.89 10.90 10.06
CA PRO A 135 22.06 10.38 8.70
C PRO A 135 22.16 8.84 8.64
N ILE A 136 22.77 8.22 9.65
CA ILE A 136 22.86 6.76 9.77
C ILE A 136 21.48 6.14 10.00
N ALA A 137 20.65 6.75 10.85
CA ALA A 137 19.28 6.30 11.06
C ALA A 137 18.43 6.46 9.79
N VAL A 138 18.59 7.56 9.03
CA VAL A 138 17.91 7.75 7.74
C VAL A 138 18.23 6.61 6.78
N VAL A 139 19.50 6.22 6.67
CA VAL A 139 19.92 5.08 5.84
C VAL A 139 19.31 3.77 6.35
N ALA A 140 19.34 3.52 7.66
CA ALA A 140 18.78 2.30 8.25
C ALA A 140 17.28 2.16 7.95
N TRP A 141 16.50 3.23 8.13
CA TRP A 141 15.07 3.26 7.85
C TRP A 141 14.77 3.10 6.36
N ALA A 142 15.51 3.80 5.49
CA ALA A 142 15.35 3.70 4.05
C ALA A 142 15.62 2.27 3.54
N LEU A 143 16.69 1.64 4.01
CA LEU A 143 17.02 0.26 3.63
C LEU A 143 16.04 -0.74 4.25
N GLY A 144 15.60 -0.53 5.48
CA GLY A 144 14.59 -1.35 6.15
C GLY A 144 13.26 -1.37 5.40
N THR A 145 12.73 -0.20 5.04
CA THR A 145 11.48 -0.11 4.26
C THR A 145 11.65 -0.62 2.85
N GLY A 146 12.77 -0.32 2.19
CA GLY A 146 13.08 -0.78 0.83
C GLY A 146 13.17 -2.29 0.72
N PHE A 147 14.11 -2.89 1.44
CA PHE A 147 14.33 -4.33 1.40
C PHE A 147 13.19 -5.10 2.05
N GLY A 148 12.55 -4.58 3.09
CA GLY A 148 11.35 -5.18 3.65
C GLY A 148 10.23 -5.27 2.61
N SER A 149 9.96 -4.18 1.89
CA SER A 149 8.95 -4.15 0.82
C SER A 149 9.30 -5.11 -0.32
N ALA A 150 10.55 -5.10 -0.78
CA ALA A 150 11.04 -6.00 -1.82
C ALA A 150 10.94 -7.48 -1.41
N GLY A 151 11.26 -7.80 -0.16
CA GLY A 151 11.13 -9.13 0.42
C GLY A 151 9.68 -9.61 0.48
N LEU A 152 8.76 -8.75 0.92
CA LEU A 152 7.33 -9.08 0.98
C LEU A 152 6.73 -9.28 -0.41
N ILE A 153 7.09 -8.45 -1.40
CA ILE A 153 6.70 -8.63 -2.81
C ILE A 153 7.23 -9.97 -3.34
N SER A 154 8.46 -10.33 -2.98
CA SER A 154 9.08 -11.60 -3.41
C SER A 154 8.36 -12.82 -2.81
N ILE A 155 8.00 -12.79 -1.52
CA ILE A 155 7.17 -13.84 -0.90
C ILE A 155 5.80 -13.88 -1.56
N ALA A 156 5.17 -12.71 -1.77
CA ALA A 156 3.86 -12.65 -2.41
C ALA A 156 3.88 -13.25 -3.83
N ALA A 157 4.96 -13.06 -4.57
CA ALA A 157 5.15 -13.66 -5.90
C ALA A 157 5.32 -15.18 -5.83
N LEU A 158 6.03 -15.68 -4.82
CA LEU A 158 6.15 -17.12 -4.58
C LEU A 158 4.77 -17.73 -4.26
N GLU A 159 4.04 -17.13 -3.32
CA GLU A 159 2.73 -17.61 -2.89
C GLU A 159 1.63 -17.44 -3.95
N GLN A 160 1.81 -16.51 -4.90
CA GLN A 160 0.95 -16.41 -6.09
C GLN A 160 0.95 -17.71 -6.92
N THR A 161 2.05 -18.48 -6.87
CA THR A 161 2.14 -19.79 -7.56
C THR A 161 1.28 -20.85 -6.86
N TYR A 162 1.28 -20.86 -5.53
CA TYR A 162 0.61 -21.88 -4.73
C TYR A 162 -0.82 -21.51 -4.31
N GLU A 163 -1.27 -20.29 -4.65
CA GLU A 163 -2.58 -19.72 -4.29
C GLU A 163 -2.85 -19.68 -2.77
N ARG A 164 -1.80 -19.72 -1.93
CA ARG A 164 -1.94 -19.70 -0.48
C ARG A 164 -2.04 -18.25 0.03
N ARG A 165 -3.26 -17.78 0.17
CA ARG A 165 -3.53 -16.41 0.66
C ARG A 165 -3.49 -16.27 2.18
N TRP A 166 -3.68 -17.37 2.92
CA TRP A 166 -3.79 -17.31 4.38
C TRP A 166 -2.48 -16.84 5.02
N LEU A 167 -1.33 -17.31 4.54
CA LEU A 167 -0.02 -16.99 5.08
C LEU A 167 0.29 -15.49 4.95
N LEU A 168 0.11 -14.94 3.74
CA LEU A 168 0.26 -13.51 3.48
C LEU A 168 -0.73 -12.64 4.27
N ARG A 169 -1.99 -13.11 4.43
CA ARG A 169 -2.98 -12.42 5.28
C ARG A 169 -2.57 -12.41 6.74
N THR A 170 -2.05 -13.51 7.28
CA THR A 170 -1.54 -13.56 8.65
C THR A 170 -0.38 -12.59 8.84
N VAL A 171 0.58 -12.56 7.91
CA VAL A 171 1.70 -11.61 7.95
C VAL A 171 1.20 -10.16 7.85
N GLN A 172 0.25 -9.87 6.96
CA GLN A 172 -0.38 -8.55 6.85
C GLN A 172 -1.07 -8.14 8.17
N TRP A 173 -1.78 -9.06 8.82
CA TRP A 173 -2.41 -8.80 10.12
C TRP A 173 -1.38 -8.54 11.22
N LEU A 174 -0.30 -9.31 11.29
CA LEU A 174 0.77 -9.10 12.27
C LEU A 174 1.45 -7.73 12.06
N ILE A 175 1.76 -7.38 10.81
CA ILE A 175 2.34 -6.08 10.48
C ILE A 175 1.36 -4.95 10.78
N GLY A 176 0.08 -5.11 10.41
CA GLY A 176 -0.97 -4.13 10.71
C GLY A 176 -1.16 -3.90 12.20
N LEU A 177 -1.20 -4.98 13.01
CA LEU A 177 -1.26 -4.90 14.47
C LEU A 177 -0.02 -4.21 15.04
N SER A 178 1.18 -4.52 14.51
CA SER A 178 2.42 -3.85 14.94
C SER A 178 2.41 -2.35 14.63
N GLY A 179 1.84 -1.95 13.49
CA GLY A 179 1.69 -0.54 13.12
C GLY A 179 0.69 0.19 14.00
N ILE A 180 -0.47 -0.44 14.30
CA ILE A 180 -1.46 0.12 15.24
C ILE A 180 -0.84 0.26 16.64
N ALA A 181 -0.12 -0.76 17.11
CA ALA A 181 0.57 -0.71 18.40
C ALA A 181 1.59 0.44 18.42
N ALA A 182 2.41 0.59 17.38
CA ALA A 182 3.35 1.70 17.26
C ALA A 182 2.65 3.07 17.32
N LEU A 183 1.53 3.24 16.58
CA LEU A 183 0.74 4.47 16.62
C LEU A 183 0.14 4.73 18.00
N LEU A 184 -0.37 3.72 18.70
CA LEU A 184 -0.88 3.88 20.06
C LEU A 184 0.22 4.28 21.04
N VAL A 185 1.44 3.74 20.89
CA VAL A 185 2.60 4.16 21.68
C VAL A 185 2.95 5.62 21.37
N VAL A 186 2.97 6.03 20.10
CA VAL A 186 3.15 7.45 19.69
C VAL A 186 2.10 8.35 20.34
N VAL A 187 0.82 7.97 20.28
CA VAL A 187 -0.27 8.76 20.86
C VAL A 187 -0.15 8.85 22.38
N SER A 188 0.12 7.73 23.05
CA SER A 188 0.23 7.69 24.51
C SER A 188 1.43 8.47 25.06
N THR A 189 2.56 8.46 24.33
CA THR A 189 3.74 9.24 24.67
C THR A 189 3.52 10.73 24.41
N ALA A 190 2.89 11.09 23.29
CA ALA A 190 2.53 12.47 22.97
C ALA A 190 1.49 13.05 23.95
N ALA A 191 0.52 12.23 24.39
CA ALA A 191 -0.48 12.61 25.39
C ALA A 191 0.05 12.59 26.84
N ASN A 192 1.34 12.28 27.03
CA ASN A 192 2.01 12.18 28.33
C ASN A 192 1.34 11.17 29.29
N TRP A 193 0.75 10.10 28.76
CA TRP A 193 0.14 9.05 29.56
C TRP A 193 1.20 8.15 30.20
N PHE A 194 2.27 7.83 29.47
CA PHE A 194 3.44 7.10 29.96
C PHE A 194 4.72 7.51 29.20
N SER A 195 5.88 7.50 29.86
CA SER A 195 7.18 7.73 29.22
C SER A 195 7.97 6.41 29.16
N ILE A 196 8.20 5.88 27.96
CA ILE A 196 9.06 4.71 27.78
C ILE A 196 10.46 5.19 27.41
N GLN A 197 11.35 5.26 28.39
CA GLN A 197 12.74 5.67 28.17
C GLN A 197 13.50 4.56 27.42
N GLY A 198 14.24 4.91 26.36
CA GLY A 198 15.16 4.00 25.66
C GLY A 198 14.66 3.36 24.36
N LEU A 199 13.39 3.54 23.96
CA LEU A 199 12.92 3.02 22.65
C LEU A 199 13.59 3.71 21.45
N ASP A 200 13.97 4.98 21.60
CA ASP A 200 14.62 5.76 20.54
C ASP A 200 15.99 5.18 20.16
N ALA A 201 16.69 4.55 21.12
CA ALA A 201 18.01 3.95 20.89
C ALA A 201 17.94 2.60 20.15
N LEU A 202 16.87 1.82 20.37
CA LEU A 202 16.68 0.50 19.75
C LEU A 202 16.11 0.59 18.32
N GLY A 203 15.57 1.74 17.93
CA GLY A 203 14.94 1.94 16.62
C GLY A 203 15.84 1.63 15.42
N PRO A 204 17.04 2.25 15.30
CA PRO A 204 17.92 2.05 14.16
C PRO A 204 18.46 0.61 14.04
N GLU A 205 18.76 -0.03 15.16
CA GLU A 205 19.25 -1.43 15.18
C GLU A 205 18.21 -2.38 14.63
N LEU A 206 16.96 -2.23 15.04
CA LEU A 206 15.87 -3.04 14.52
C LEU A 206 15.56 -2.75 13.04
N ALA A 207 15.74 -1.51 12.57
CA ALA A 207 15.61 -1.19 11.15
C ALA A 207 16.65 -1.97 10.31
N TRP A 208 17.87 -2.16 10.81
CA TRP A 208 18.87 -3.02 10.17
C TRP A 208 18.48 -4.50 10.20
N VAL A 209 17.86 -4.98 11.28
CA VAL A 209 17.32 -6.35 11.34
C VAL A 209 16.25 -6.54 10.27
N VAL A 210 15.31 -5.59 10.14
CA VAL A 210 14.27 -5.63 9.09
C VAL A 210 14.89 -5.59 7.70
N ALA A 211 15.91 -4.76 7.48
CA ALA A 211 16.64 -4.70 6.22
C ALA A 211 17.30 -6.07 5.89
N GLY A 212 18.00 -6.65 6.85
CA GLY A 212 18.68 -7.95 6.69
C GLY A 212 17.70 -9.09 6.39
N VAL A 213 16.61 -9.18 7.15
CA VAL A 213 15.52 -10.15 6.88
C VAL A 213 14.90 -9.90 5.50
N GLY A 214 14.66 -8.64 5.15
CA GLY A 214 14.12 -8.23 3.85
C GLY A 214 15.01 -8.66 2.69
N VAL A 215 16.33 -8.49 2.79
CA VAL A 215 17.31 -8.95 1.79
C VAL A 215 17.25 -10.48 1.67
N GLY A 216 17.27 -11.20 2.78
CA GLY A 216 17.16 -12.66 2.79
C GLY A 216 15.89 -13.15 2.08
N LEU A 217 14.74 -12.54 2.42
CA LEU A 217 13.47 -12.84 1.78
C LEU A 217 13.46 -12.49 0.29
N MET A 218 13.99 -11.33 -0.08
CA MET A 218 14.08 -10.88 -1.48
C MET A 218 14.89 -11.87 -2.33
N VAL A 219 16.05 -12.31 -1.83
CA VAL A 219 16.91 -13.25 -2.55
C VAL A 219 16.29 -14.64 -2.59
N ILE A 220 15.92 -15.21 -1.44
CA ILE A 220 15.44 -16.59 -1.36
C ILE A 220 14.08 -16.72 -2.05
N ALA A 221 13.09 -15.92 -1.63
CA ALA A 221 11.75 -16.00 -2.20
C ALA A 221 11.73 -15.49 -3.64
N GLY A 222 12.55 -14.49 -4.01
CA GLY A 222 12.64 -14.00 -5.38
C GLY A 222 13.21 -15.05 -6.34
N VAL A 223 14.26 -15.78 -5.94
CA VAL A 223 14.82 -16.88 -6.75
C VAL A 223 13.83 -18.04 -6.86
N LEU A 224 13.16 -18.42 -5.77
CA LEU A 224 12.14 -19.47 -5.78
C LEU A 224 10.93 -19.07 -6.64
N ALA A 225 10.49 -17.81 -6.56
CA ALA A 225 9.42 -17.29 -7.41
C ALA A 225 9.85 -17.32 -8.88
N TYR A 226 11.07 -16.88 -9.19
CA TYR A 226 11.62 -16.90 -10.54
C TYR A 226 11.70 -18.32 -11.13
N ARG A 227 12.02 -19.33 -10.33
CA ARG A 227 12.02 -20.75 -10.74
C ARG A 227 10.60 -21.26 -11.01
N ASN A 228 9.62 -20.78 -10.26
CA ASN A 228 8.24 -21.24 -10.29
C ASN A 228 7.31 -20.41 -11.21
N LEU A 229 7.81 -19.41 -11.93
CA LEU A 229 7.01 -18.54 -12.81
C LEU A 229 6.17 -19.30 -13.85
N ASN A 230 6.65 -20.45 -14.33
CA ASN A 230 5.93 -21.27 -15.31
C ASN A 230 4.67 -21.94 -14.73
N ASN A 231 4.60 -22.08 -13.40
CA ASN A 231 3.52 -22.78 -12.70
C ASN A 231 2.36 -21.84 -12.34
N ILE A 232 2.47 -20.54 -12.60
CA ILE A 232 1.40 -19.58 -12.30
C ILE A 232 0.26 -19.76 -13.31
N ARG A 233 -0.94 -20.03 -12.80
CA ARG A 233 -2.15 -20.18 -13.62
C ARG A 233 -2.47 -18.90 -14.37
N ARG A 234 -2.85 -19.03 -15.65
CA ARG A 234 -3.23 -17.90 -16.52
C ARG A 234 -4.33 -17.03 -15.91
N GLN A 235 -5.36 -17.65 -15.34
CA GLN A 235 -6.47 -16.96 -14.69
C GLN A 235 -6.00 -15.95 -13.63
N ARG A 236 -4.96 -16.28 -12.85
CA ARG A 236 -4.38 -15.40 -11.83
C ARG A 236 -3.59 -14.25 -12.43
N LEU A 237 -2.87 -14.49 -13.53
CA LEU A 237 -2.10 -13.46 -14.22
C LEU A 237 -3.01 -12.40 -14.87
N THR A 238 -4.15 -12.82 -15.43
CA THR A 238 -5.08 -11.93 -16.14
C THR A 238 -6.05 -11.22 -15.22
N SER A 239 -6.48 -11.82 -14.11
CA SER A 239 -7.43 -11.21 -13.18
C SER A 239 -6.91 -9.92 -12.55
N GLY A 240 -5.62 -9.89 -12.20
CA GLY A 240 -4.99 -8.68 -11.67
C GLY A 240 -4.86 -7.58 -12.73
N GLY A 241 -4.61 -7.96 -13.98
CA GLY A 241 -4.53 -7.02 -15.11
C GLY A 241 -5.86 -6.33 -15.43
N SER A 242 -6.99 -7.05 -15.39
CA SER A 242 -8.31 -6.46 -15.57
C SER A 242 -8.69 -5.50 -14.44
N LEU A 243 -8.37 -5.87 -13.19
CA LEU A 243 -8.60 -5.01 -12.02
C LEU A 243 -7.78 -3.72 -12.10
N LEU A 244 -6.49 -3.82 -12.43
CA LEU A 244 -5.61 -2.66 -12.57
C LEU A 244 -6.10 -1.72 -13.68
N SER A 245 -6.60 -2.25 -14.80
CA SER A 245 -7.16 -1.44 -15.87
C SER A 245 -8.43 -0.69 -15.44
N GLY A 246 -9.35 -1.35 -14.74
CA GLY A 246 -10.55 -0.71 -14.19
C GLY A 246 -10.23 0.37 -13.17
N MET A 247 -9.28 0.09 -12.26
CA MET A 247 -8.85 1.06 -11.24
C MET A 247 -8.14 2.28 -11.82
N ARG A 248 -7.35 2.13 -12.90
CA ARG A 248 -6.70 3.27 -13.56
C ARG A 248 -7.72 4.30 -14.08
N GLY A 249 -8.85 3.83 -14.61
CA GLY A 249 -9.94 4.70 -15.04
C GLY A 249 -10.58 5.46 -13.88
N ALA A 250 -10.89 4.74 -12.80
CA ALA A 250 -11.48 5.34 -11.59
C ALA A 250 -10.52 6.33 -10.90
N MET A 251 -9.22 6.03 -10.84
CA MET A 251 -8.20 6.93 -10.30
C MET A 251 -8.02 8.19 -11.13
N PHE A 252 -8.13 8.10 -12.46
CA PHE A 252 -8.08 9.27 -13.34
C PHE A 252 -9.25 10.23 -13.08
N ALA A 253 -10.42 9.68 -12.75
CA ALA A 253 -11.59 10.44 -12.34
C ALA A 253 -11.57 10.89 -10.86
N LEU A 254 -10.55 10.46 -10.09
CA LEU A 254 -10.50 10.60 -8.63
C LEU A 254 -11.75 10.05 -7.91
N ASP A 255 -12.43 9.07 -8.53
CA ASP A 255 -13.62 8.44 -7.97
C ASP A 255 -13.21 7.26 -7.08
N PHE A 256 -12.94 7.60 -5.82
CA PHE A 256 -12.58 6.63 -4.79
C PHE A 256 -13.74 5.69 -4.42
N GLY A 257 -14.99 6.13 -4.64
CA GLY A 257 -16.17 5.29 -4.45
C GLY A 257 -16.17 4.14 -5.45
N LEU A 258 -15.95 4.45 -6.72
CA LEU A 258 -15.85 3.44 -7.77
C LEU A 258 -14.68 2.48 -7.55
N VAL A 259 -13.52 2.96 -7.07
CA VAL A 259 -12.39 2.07 -6.73
C VAL A 259 -12.76 1.09 -5.61
N ARG A 260 -13.43 1.57 -4.56
CA ARG A 260 -13.90 0.70 -3.48
C ARG A 260 -14.87 -0.35 -4.01
N ASP A 261 -15.84 0.04 -4.84
CA ASP A 261 -16.85 -0.88 -5.35
C ASP A 261 -16.24 -1.99 -6.21
N ILE A 262 -15.27 -1.64 -7.09
CA ILE A 262 -14.50 -2.63 -7.87
C ILE A 262 -13.77 -3.62 -6.94
N LEU A 263 -13.14 -3.13 -5.86
CA LEU A 263 -12.40 -3.98 -4.93
C LEU A 263 -13.33 -4.90 -4.13
N VAL A 264 -14.47 -4.38 -3.65
CA VAL A 264 -15.49 -5.16 -2.93
C VAL A 264 -16.08 -6.24 -3.83
N GLU A 265 -16.39 -5.92 -5.08
CA GLU A 265 -16.85 -6.90 -6.08
C GLU A 265 -15.80 -7.97 -6.33
N SER A 266 -14.53 -7.57 -6.52
CA SER A 266 -13.42 -8.51 -6.73
C SER A 266 -13.23 -9.48 -5.56
N GLU A 267 -13.43 -9.01 -4.31
CA GLU A 267 -13.32 -9.87 -3.14
C GLU A 267 -14.53 -10.77 -2.98
N ALA A 268 -15.74 -10.28 -3.28
CA ALA A 268 -16.94 -11.11 -3.31
C ALA A 268 -16.82 -12.23 -4.35
N ALA A 269 -16.33 -11.92 -5.56
CA ALA A 269 -16.04 -12.90 -6.60
C ALA A 269 -15.00 -13.95 -6.15
N ASN A 270 -13.95 -13.53 -5.44
CA ASN A 270 -12.94 -14.44 -4.89
C ASN A 270 -13.49 -15.36 -3.78
N ARG A 271 -14.49 -14.92 -3.00
CA ARG A 271 -15.14 -15.77 -1.97
C ARG A 271 -16.02 -16.86 -2.60
N GLY A 272 -16.56 -16.62 -3.79
CA GLY A 272 -17.31 -17.60 -4.59
C GLY A 272 -18.70 -17.93 -4.05
N HIS A 273 -18.79 -18.52 -2.86
CA HIS A 273 -20.05 -18.91 -2.23
C HIS A 273 -20.11 -18.53 -0.74
N VAL A 274 -21.30 -18.21 -0.24
CA VAL A 274 -21.53 -17.90 1.17
C VAL A 274 -22.67 -18.74 1.70
N ARG A 275 -22.57 -19.21 2.95
CA ARG A 275 -23.66 -19.93 3.62
C ARG A 275 -24.75 -18.96 4.08
N ALA A 276 -25.99 -19.24 3.70
CA ALA A 276 -27.14 -18.39 4.03
C ALA A 276 -27.42 -18.34 5.54
N THR A 277 -27.51 -17.12 6.07
CA THR A 277 -28.01 -16.73 7.40
C THR A 277 -29.52 -16.87 7.55
N ARG A 278 -30.11 -17.71 8.41
CA ARG A 278 -31.51 -17.50 8.79
C ARG A 278 -31.61 -16.24 9.65
N GLY A 279 -32.52 -15.33 9.30
CA GLY A 279 -32.81 -14.14 10.07
C GLY A 279 -33.56 -14.46 11.36
N VAL A 280 -33.48 -13.58 12.35
CA VAL A 280 -34.18 -13.70 13.64
C VAL A 280 -34.98 -12.41 13.89
N GLY A 281 -36.16 -12.54 14.50
CA GLY A 281 -37.03 -11.39 14.87
C GLY A 281 -38.18 -11.12 13.89
N LYS A 282 -39.02 -10.13 14.21
CA LYS A 282 -40.13 -9.63 13.37
C LYS A 282 -40.07 -8.08 13.31
N GLY A 283 -40.62 -7.49 12.25
CA GLY A 283 -40.70 -6.02 12.11
C GLY A 283 -39.34 -5.33 12.10
N LEU A 284 -39.23 -4.18 12.79
CA LEU A 284 -38.00 -3.37 12.86
C LEU A 284 -36.84 -4.11 13.54
N ALA A 285 -37.12 -4.97 14.52
CA ALA A 285 -36.10 -5.79 15.19
C ALA A 285 -35.41 -6.77 14.22
N ALA A 286 -36.13 -7.27 13.21
CA ALA A 286 -35.52 -8.11 12.17
C ALA A 286 -34.57 -7.33 11.25
N LEU A 287 -34.84 -6.04 11.00
CA LEU A 287 -33.95 -5.19 10.22
C LEU A 287 -32.65 -4.93 10.99
N ILE A 288 -32.74 -4.50 12.25
CA ILE A 288 -31.58 -4.27 13.12
C ILE A 288 -30.76 -5.55 13.26
N MET A 289 -31.41 -6.69 13.54
CA MET A 289 -30.70 -7.96 13.71
C MET A 289 -29.99 -8.41 12.42
N ARG A 290 -30.53 -8.09 11.24
CA ARG A 290 -29.84 -8.36 9.97
C ARG A 290 -28.60 -7.50 9.80
N ASP A 291 -28.63 -6.24 10.20
CA ASP A 291 -27.45 -5.37 10.11
C ASP A 291 -26.38 -5.75 11.14
N VAL A 292 -26.77 -6.14 12.36
CA VAL A 292 -25.85 -6.71 13.37
C VAL A 292 -25.23 -8.00 12.85
N GLN A 293 -26.02 -8.91 12.26
CA GLN A 293 -25.51 -10.14 11.66
C GLN A 293 -24.54 -9.88 10.50
N ARG A 294 -24.81 -8.86 9.66
CA ARG A 294 -23.89 -8.42 8.60
C ARG A 294 -22.58 -7.92 9.18
N LEU A 295 -22.64 -7.11 10.22
CA LEU A 295 -21.46 -6.55 10.88
C LEU A 295 -20.62 -7.62 11.56
N TRP A 296 -21.25 -8.62 12.19
CA TRP A 296 -20.53 -9.73 12.82
C TRP A 296 -19.83 -10.64 11.82
N ARG A 297 -20.43 -10.87 10.64
CA ARG A 297 -19.82 -11.64 9.54
C ARG A 297 -18.74 -10.87 8.80
N TYR A 298 -18.89 -9.55 8.71
CA TYR A 298 -17.97 -8.67 8.04
C TYR A 298 -17.61 -7.51 8.96
N PRO A 299 -16.70 -7.72 9.93
CA PRO A 299 -16.36 -6.70 10.93
C PRO A 299 -15.46 -5.59 10.36
N ARG A 300 -15.06 -5.67 9.09
CA ARG A 300 -14.15 -4.68 8.48
C ARG A 300 -14.64 -3.22 8.55
N PRO A 301 -15.93 -2.89 8.42
CA PRO A 301 -16.40 -1.52 8.62
C PRO A 301 -16.10 -0.98 10.02
N LEU A 302 -16.01 -1.83 11.05
CA LEU A 302 -15.61 -1.41 12.40
C LEU A 302 -14.14 -0.99 12.45
N LEU A 303 -13.26 -1.67 11.71
CA LEU A 303 -11.86 -1.26 11.59
C LEU A 303 -11.75 0.12 10.94
N PHE A 304 -12.53 0.37 9.89
CA PHE A 304 -12.57 1.70 9.26
C PHE A 304 -13.02 2.77 10.25
N TRP A 305 -14.08 2.50 11.02
CA TRP A 305 -14.54 3.41 12.07
C TRP A 305 -13.47 3.68 13.13
N LEU A 306 -12.79 2.63 13.61
CA LEU A 306 -11.73 2.75 14.62
C LEU A 306 -10.54 3.55 14.08
N ILE A 307 -10.09 3.26 12.86
CA ILE A 307 -9.01 4.00 12.19
C ILE A 307 -9.41 5.47 12.01
N SER A 308 -10.66 5.75 11.61
CA SER A 308 -11.17 7.12 11.43
C SER A 308 -11.19 7.94 12.71
N MET A 309 -11.32 7.28 13.85
CA MET A 309 -11.28 7.93 15.16
C MET A 309 -9.84 8.16 15.65
N VAL A 310 -8.96 7.16 15.47
CA VAL A 310 -7.58 7.20 16.01
C VAL A 310 -6.66 8.11 15.20
N VAL A 311 -6.74 8.09 13.87
CA VAL A 311 -5.77 8.76 13.00
C VAL A 311 -5.79 10.29 13.17
N PRO A 312 -6.94 10.99 13.17
CA PRO A 312 -6.95 12.43 13.34
C PRO A 312 -6.43 12.85 14.72
N TYR A 313 -6.71 12.04 15.75
CA TYR A 313 -6.21 12.27 17.10
C TYR A 313 -4.69 12.10 17.17
N ALA A 314 -4.14 11.08 16.50
CA ALA A 314 -2.70 10.87 16.40
C ALA A 314 -1.99 12.01 15.66
N ILE A 315 -2.55 12.48 14.54
CA ILE A 315 -1.96 13.59 13.78
C ILE A 315 -2.00 14.90 14.60
N SER A 316 -3.10 15.14 15.32
CA SER A 316 -3.23 16.28 16.24
C SER A 316 -2.19 16.21 17.37
N ALA A 317 -2.03 15.04 18.00
CA ALA A 317 -1.07 14.82 19.08
C ALA A 317 0.38 15.00 18.63
N LEU A 318 0.68 14.71 17.36
CA LEU A 318 2.00 14.93 16.74
C LEU A 318 2.29 16.41 16.41
N GLY A 319 1.35 17.33 16.65
CA GLY A 319 1.50 18.75 16.30
C GLY A 319 1.41 19.03 14.80
N LEU A 320 0.97 18.07 14.00
CA LEU A 320 0.87 18.15 12.54
C LEU A 320 -0.55 18.56 12.10
N ALA A 321 -1.23 19.41 12.86
CA ALA A 321 -2.63 19.78 12.64
C ALA A 321 -2.91 20.32 11.23
N ILE A 322 -1.95 21.01 10.61
CA ILE A 322 -2.04 21.54 9.24
C ILE A 322 -2.09 20.41 8.20
N LEU A 323 -1.41 19.29 8.47
CA LEU A 323 -1.41 18.10 7.61
C LEU A 323 -2.53 17.11 7.95
N ASN A 324 -3.39 17.44 8.93
CA ASN A 324 -4.41 16.52 9.42
C ASN A 324 -5.42 16.14 8.32
N ALA A 325 -5.91 17.11 7.55
CA ALA A 325 -6.84 16.85 6.46
C ALA A 325 -6.24 15.94 5.36
N PRO A 326 -5.06 16.25 4.75
CA PRO A 326 -4.50 15.40 3.71
C PRO A 326 -4.04 14.02 4.22
N LEU A 327 -3.44 13.94 5.41
CA LEU A 327 -2.98 12.66 5.98
C LEU A 327 -4.16 11.79 6.41
N SER A 328 -5.17 12.36 7.07
CA SER A 328 -6.39 11.61 7.44
C SER A 328 -7.11 11.11 6.18
N ALA A 329 -7.23 11.95 5.14
CA ALA A 329 -7.82 11.51 3.87
C ALA A 329 -7.05 10.35 3.24
N ALA A 330 -5.71 10.42 3.20
CA ALA A 330 -4.87 9.35 2.66
C ALA A 330 -4.96 8.05 3.48
N VAL A 331 -4.92 8.14 4.81
CA VAL A 331 -5.01 6.96 5.69
C VAL A 331 -6.39 6.34 5.63
N LEU A 332 -7.45 7.15 5.69
CA LEU A 332 -8.82 6.67 5.51
C LEU A 332 -9.01 6.00 4.16
N MET A 333 -8.44 6.58 3.09
CA MET A 333 -8.43 5.97 1.75
C MET A 333 -7.75 4.60 1.76
N THR A 334 -6.59 4.46 2.41
CA THR A 334 -5.94 3.14 2.51
C THR A 334 -6.73 2.14 3.36
N ALA A 335 -7.45 2.61 4.40
CA ALA A 335 -8.32 1.78 5.22
C ALA A 335 -9.61 1.35 4.50
N LEU A 336 -10.01 2.08 3.45
CA LEU A 336 -11.12 1.74 2.56
C LEU A 336 -10.78 0.61 1.57
N ILE A 337 -9.49 0.31 1.39
CA ILE A 337 -9.00 -0.78 0.55
C ILE A 337 -9.08 -2.10 1.36
N PRO A 338 -9.88 -3.10 0.93
CA PRO A 338 -10.24 -4.28 1.72
C PRO A 338 -9.14 -5.35 1.89
#